data_AF-A0A2D4NNP4-F1
#
_entry.id   AF-A0A2D4NNP4-F1
#
_cell.length_a   1.000
_cell.length_b   1.000
_cell.length_c   1.000
_cell.angle_alpha   90.00
_cell.angle_beta   90.00
_cell.angle_gamma   90.00
#
_symmetry.space_group_name_H-M   'P 1'
#
loop_
_entity.id
_entity.type
_entity.pdbx_description
1 polymer ?
#
loop_
_entity_poly.entity_id
_entity_poly.type
_entity_poly.pdbx_seq_one_letter_code
_entity_poly.pdbx_strand_id
1 'polypeptide(L)'
;CRSPSGSRATGFPDITFKHLHELSCKTLEGLDGLRQLIFHISTNMKDVGNSISSQRLVGRLVPRSYLSLQVSVTIEQQRRSQNDSVQYLTDKEIQGIIEKTPANDIKDYEDMQSAINFLIETGTLMHFPDTSHGLRNLYFLDPVWL
;
A
#
# COMPACT_ATOMS: atom_id res chain seq x y z
N CYS A 1 -3.17 16.78 -13.94
CA CYS A 1 -2.43 16.90 -15.22
C CYS A 1 -3.33 16.48 -16.38
N ARG A 2 -3.43 17.28 -17.45
CA ARG A 2 -4.19 16.93 -18.66
C ARG A 2 -3.21 16.48 -19.74
N SER A 3 -3.63 15.51 -20.55
CA SER A 3 -2.90 15.12 -21.76
C SER A 3 -2.86 16.30 -22.75
N PRO A 4 -1.88 16.36 -23.67
CA PRO A 4 -1.81 17.41 -24.71
C PRO A 4 -3.09 17.50 -25.57
N SER A 5 -3.87 16.42 -25.66
CA SER A 5 -5.18 16.32 -26.33
C SER A 5 -6.37 16.83 -25.49
N GLY A 6 -6.15 17.40 -24.31
CA GLY A 6 -7.18 17.99 -23.44
C GLY A 6 -8.02 16.99 -22.65
N SER A 7 -7.96 15.70 -22.99
CA SER A 7 -8.58 14.62 -22.22
C SER A 7 -7.81 14.36 -20.91
N ARG A 8 -8.58 13.98 -19.89
CA ARG A 8 -8.08 13.72 -18.52
C ARG A 8 -7.12 12.52 -18.55
N ALA A 9 -5.97 12.63 -17.89
CA ALA A 9 -5.18 11.45 -17.57
C ALA A 9 -5.99 10.60 -16.57
N THR A 10 -6.46 9.43 -16.99
CA THR A 10 -7.16 8.47 -16.13
C THR A 10 -6.17 7.90 -15.11
N GLY A 11 -6.56 7.82 -13.84
CA GLY A 11 -5.73 7.27 -12.76
C GLY A 11 -4.98 8.29 -11.90
N PHE A 12 -4.96 9.58 -12.27
CA PHE A 12 -4.36 10.63 -11.44
C PHE A 12 -5.41 11.46 -10.69
N PRO A 13 -5.15 11.86 -9.43
CA PRO A 13 -6.04 12.75 -8.69
C PRO A 13 -6.14 14.14 -9.34
N ASP A 14 -7.27 14.81 -9.09
CA ASP A 14 -7.54 16.14 -9.65
C ASP A 14 -6.81 17.23 -8.85
N ILE A 15 -5.60 17.56 -9.29
CA ILE A 15 -4.78 18.61 -8.68
C ILE A 15 -5.24 19.98 -9.17
N THR A 16 -5.91 20.72 -8.28
CA THR A 16 -6.29 22.13 -8.45
C THR A 16 -5.38 23.07 -7.65
N PHE A 17 -5.49 24.39 -7.85
CA PHE A 17 -4.74 25.41 -7.07
C PHE A 17 -4.82 25.23 -5.55
N LYS A 18 -5.91 24.64 -5.03
CA LYS A 18 -6.09 24.34 -3.60
C LYS A 18 -5.09 23.30 -3.05
N HIS A 19 -4.43 22.57 -3.95
CA HIS A 19 -3.45 21.53 -3.63
C HIS A 19 -2.01 22.00 -3.89
N LEU A 20 -1.82 23.22 -4.40
CA LEU A 20 -0.49 23.81 -4.61
C LEU A 20 -0.09 24.60 -3.37
N HIS A 21 1.10 24.34 -2.87
CA HIS A 21 1.66 25.05 -1.73
C HIS A 21 3.13 25.38 -2.02
N GLU A 22 3.48 26.66 -1.97
CA GLU A 22 4.87 27.09 -2.11
C GLU A 22 5.63 26.78 -0.83
N LEU A 23 6.85 26.28 -0.97
CA LEU A 23 7.72 26.00 0.16
C LEU A 23 9.19 26.26 -0.18
N SER A 24 9.97 26.53 0.84
CA SER A 24 11.43 26.59 0.77
C SER A 24 12.02 25.59 1.75
N CYS A 25 12.71 24.57 1.25
CA CYS A 25 13.41 23.61 2.12
C CYS A 25 14.62 24.24 2.83
N LYS A 26 15.08 25.42 2.39
CA LYS A 26 16.21 26.15 2.99
C LYS A 26 15.78 27.03 4.17
N THR A 27 14.68 27.76 4.01
CA THR A 27 14.17 28.69 5.03
C THR A 27 13.03 28.09 5.85
N LEU A 28 12.53 26.92 5.46
CA LEU A 28 11.34 26.24 6.00
C LEU A 28 10.05 27.05 5.86
N GLU A 29 10.07 28.10 5.05
CA GLU A 29 8.88 28.86 4.70
C GLU A 29 7.86 27.95 3.99
N GLY A 30 6.58 28.10 4.35
CA GLY A 30 5.50 27.25 3.83
C GLY A 30 5.42 25.85 4.45
N LEU A 31 6.33 25.46 5.34
CA LEU A 31 6.33 24.10 5.91
C LEU A 31 5.06 23.79 6.70
N ASP A 32 4.61 24.70 7.57
CA ASP A 32 3.42 24.48 8.39
C ASP A 32 2.14 24.40 7.55
N GLY A 33 2.04 25.23 6.51
CA GLY A 33 0.91 25.19 5.58
C GLY A 33 0.89 23.88 4.79
N LEU A 34 2.05 23.39 4.36
CA LEU A 34 2.16 22.08 3.72
C LEU A 34 1.74 20.95 4.67
N ARG A 35 2.17 20.99 5.95
CA ARG A 35 1.78 19.99 6.97
C ARG A 35 0.26 19.96 7.16
N GLN A 36 -0.37 21.13 7.28
CA GLN A 36 -1.81 21.25 7.42
C GLN A 36 -2.55 20.73 6.18
N LEU A 37 -2.04 21.05 4.98
CA LEU A 37 -2.61 20.58 3.72
C LEU A 37 -2.54 19.04 3.62
N ILE A 38 -1.38 18.44 3.89
CA ILE A 38 -1.21 16.98 3.90
C ILE A 38 -2.18 16.34 4.90
N PHE A 39 -2.25 16.85 6.12
CA PHE A 39 -3.18 16.34 7.13
C PHE A 39 -4.64 16.43 6.67
N HIS A 40 -5.05 17.58 6.13
CA HIS A 40 -6.40 17.79 5.63
C HIS A 40 -6.75 16.82 4.51
N ILE A 41 -5.88 16.66 3.51
CA ILE A 41 -6.12 15.76 2.38
C ILE A 41 -6.18 14.31 2.85
N SER A 42 -5.20 13.85 3.63
CA SER A 42 -5.13 12.46 4.10
C SER A 42 -6.35 12.07 4.94
N THR A 43 -6.85 12.97 5.79
CA THR A 43 -8.02 12.70 6.66
C THR A 43 -9.37 12.78 5.93
N ASN A 44 -9.42 13.36 4.73
CA ASN A 44 -10.63 13.47 3.91
C ASN A 44 -10.57 12.62 2.64
N MET A 45 -9.51 11.83 2.46
CA MET A 45 -9.37 10.90 1.35
C MET A 45 -10.50 9.86 1.39
N LYS A 46 -11.14 9.63 0.25
CA LYS A 46 -12.19 8.61 0.12
C LYS A 46 -11.56 7.25 -0.12
N ASP A 47 -12.20 6.22 0.42
CA ASP A 47 -11.86 4.85 0.06
C ASP A 47 -12.31 4.56 -1.38
N VAL A 48 -11.37 4.16 -2.23
CA VAL A 48 -11.61 3.96 -3.68
C VAL A 48 -12.08 2.52 -3.96
N GLY A 49 -11.85 1.59 -3.03
CA GLY A 49 -12.20 0.17 -3.17
C GLY A 49 -13.67 -0.15 -2.91
N ASN A 50 -14.44 0.79 -2.35
CA ASN A 50 -15.83 0.55 -1.97
C ASN A 50 -16.78 1.54 -2.67
N SER A 51 -17.25 1.18 -3.87
CA SER A 51 -18.13 2.03 -4.70
C SER A 51 -19.51 2.30 -4.08
N ILE A 52 -19.87 1.60 -3.00
CA ILE A 52 -21.21 1.63 -2.40
C ILE A 52 -21.28 2.59 -1.21
N SER A 53 -20.14 2.99 -0.63
CA SER A 53 -20.13 3.88 0.53
C SER A 53 -19.15 5.05 0.35
N SER A 54 -19.61 6.27 0.64
CA SER A 54 -18.79 7.48 0.68
C SER A 54 -17.88 7.54 1.91
N GLN A 55 -17.38 6.38 2.36
CA GLN A 55 -16.56 6.26 3.55
C GLN A 55 -15.16 6.86 3.29
N ARG A 56 -14.64 7.49 4.35
CA ARG A 56 -13.27 7.98 4.36
C ARG A 56 -12.32 6.80 4.50
N LEU A 57 -11.16 6.89 3.87
CA LEU A 57 -10.09 5.91 4.00
C LEU A 57 -9.65 5.80 5.47
N VAL A 58 -9.48 6.93 6.14
CA VAL A 58 -9.26 6.99 7.60
C VAL A 58 -10.55 6.58 8.31
N GLY A 59 -10.44 5.57 9.17
CA GLY A 59 -11.57 4.99 9.91
C GLY A 59 -12.16 3.74 9.26
N ARG A 60 -11.66 3.33 8.08
CA ARG A 60 -11.99 2.04 7.47
C ARG A 60 -11.68 0.90 8.43
N LEU A 61 -12.66 0.01 8.64
CA LEU A 61 -12.46 -1.19 9.43
C LEU A 61 -11.62 -2.20 8.62
N VAL A 62 -10.64 -2.78 9.28
CA VAL A 62 -9.73 -3.78 8.71
C VAL A 62 -9.78 -5.03 9.58
N PRO A 63 -9.84 -6.24 9.01
CA PRO A 63 -9.74 -7.48 9.78
C PRO A 63 -8.46 -7.53 10.62
N ARG A 64 -8.57 -8.00 11.87
CA ARG A 64 -7.43 -8.09 12.79
C ARG A 64 -6.35 -9.06 12.30
N SER A 65 -6.75 -10.09 11.57
CA SER A 65 -5.86 -11.03 10.90
C SER A 65 -4.94 -10.35 9.90
N TYR A 66 -5.42 -9.34 9.17
CA TYR A 66 -4.62 -8.63 8.16
C TYR A 66 -3.51 -7.81 8.80
N LEU A 67 -3.82 -7.16 9.93
CA LEU A 67 -2.81 -6.46 10.74
C LEU A 67 -1.79 -7.44 11.35
N SER A 68 -2.24 -8.61 11.80
CA SER A 68 -1.36 -9.64 12.36
C SER A 68 -0.44 -10.24 11.29
N LEU A 69 -0.96 -10.40 10.07
CA LEU A 69 -0.19 -10.81 8.91
C LEU A 69 0.83 -9.75 8.52
N GLN A 70 0.45 -8.46 8.49
CA GLN A 70 1.35 -7.34 8.22
C GLN A 70 2.56 -7.34 9.18
N VAL A 71 2.31 -7.53 10.47
CA VAL A 71 3.38 -7.67 11.48
C VAL A 71 4.27 -8.87 11.16
N SER A 72 3.68 -10.02 10.84
CA SER A 72 4.44 -11.24 10.53
C SER A 72 5.32 -11.10 9.28
N VAL A 73 4.82 -10.43 8.24
CA VAL A 73 5.57 -10.11 7.02
C VAL A 73 6.70 -9.11 7.30
N THR A 74 6.46 -8.12 8.16
CA THR A 74 7.48 -7.14 8.56
C THR A 74 8.62 -7.80 9.35
N ILE A 75 8.29 -8.74 10.24
CA ILE A 75 9.27 -9.54 10.98
C ILE A 75 10.11 -10.37 10.00
N GLU A 76 9.47 -11.00 9.00
CA GLU A 76 10.18 -11.79 8.00
C GLU A 76 11.10 -10.94 7.11
N GLN A 77 10.65 -9.75 6.70
CA GLN A 77 11.49 -8.76 6.01
C GLN A 77 12.73 -8.42 6.84
N GLN A 78 12.55 -8.02 8.09
CA GLN A 78 13.67 -7.66 8.97
C GLN A 78 14.65 -8.81 9.16
N ARG A 79 14.13 -10.03 9.35
CA ARG A 79 14.95 -11.25 9.48
C ARG A 79 15.79 -11.49 8.21
N ARG A 80 15.20 -11.31 7.02
CA ARG A 80 15.91 -11.46 5.74
C ARG A 80 16.94 -10.36 5.52
N SER A 81 16.64 -9.12 5.88
CA SER A 81 17.59 -8.01 5.81
C SER A 81 18.80 -8.23 6.70
N GLN A 82 18.61 -8.77 7.91
CA GLN A 82 19.71 -9.11 8.82
C GLN A 82 20.57 -10.26 8.32
N ASN A 83 19.98 -11.17 7.55
CA ASN A 83 20.64 -12.38 7.04
C ASN A 83 21.12 -12.24 5.59
N ASP A 84 21.10 -11.03 5.02
CA ASP A 84 21.46 -10.75 3.62
C ASP A 84 20.76 -11.72 2.62
N SER A 85 19.50 -12.02 2.90
CA SER A 85 18.69 -12.97 2.14
C SER A 85 17.85 -12.27 1.07
N VAL A 86 17.36 -13.04 0.09
CA VAL A 86 16.48 -12.50 -0.96
C VAL A 86 15.22 -11.86 -0.37
N GLN A 87 14.89 -10.66 -0.84
CA GLN A 87 13.80 -9.82 -0.31
C GLN A 87 12.46 -10.06 -1.01
N TYR A 88 12.19 -11.32 -1.35
CA TYR A 88 10.89 -11.74 -1.85
C TYR A 88 10.46 -13.05 -1.20
N LEU A 89 9.14 -13.25 -1.11
CA LEU A 89 8.52 -14.50 -0.74
C LEU A 89 7.98 -15.18 -2.00
N THR A 90 8.02 -16.50 -2.01
CA THR A 90 7.26 -17.35 -2.94
C THR A 90 5.85 -17.60 -2.41
N ASP A 91 4.95 -18.10 -3.27
CA ASP A 91 3.59 -18.54 -2.89
C ASP A 91 3.59 -19.44 -1.64
N LYS A 92 4.54 -20.38 -1.56
CA LYS A 92 4.64 -21.31 -0.42
C LYS A 92 5.05 -20.61 0.87
N GLU A 93 5.95 -19.64 0.78
CA GLU A 93 6.46 -18.92 1.95
C GLU A 93 5.40 -17.96 2.50
N ILE A 94 4.70 -17.21 1.63
CA ILE A 94 3.62 -16.33 2.09
C ILE A 94 2.47 -17.14 2.69
N GLN A 95 2.10 -18.27 2.08
CA GLN A 95 1.09 -19.19 2.62
C GLN A 95 1.53 -19.71 4.00
N GLY A 96 2.80 -20.09 4.15
CA GLY A 96 3.34 -20.54 5.43
C GLY A 96 3.35 -19.46 6.52
N ILE A 97 3.45 -18.17 6.16
CA ILE A 97 3.32 -17.06 7.10
C ILE A 97 1.85 -16.87 7.51
N ILE A 98 0.92 -16.93 6.55
CA ILE A 98 -0.52 -16.83 6.79
C ILE A 98 -0.99 -17.93 7.76
N GLU A 99 -0.58 -19.18 7.53
CA GLU A 99 -0.92 -20.32 8.38
C GLU A 99 -0.38 -20.20 9.81
N LYS A 100 0.77 -19.55 9.98
CA LYS A 100 1.39 -19.31 11.30
C LYS A 100 0.87 -18.04 11.98
N THR A 101 0.10 -17.21 11.28
CA THR A 101 -0.42 -15.96 11.84
C THR A 101 -1.49 -16.28 12.91
N PRO A 102 -1.36 -15.74 14.14
CA PRO A 102 -2.27 -16.07 15.22
C PRO A 102 -3.68 -15.56 14.94
N ALA A 103 -4.70 -16.36 15.29
CA ALA A 103 -6.11 -16.03 15.09
C ALA A 103 -6.43 -15.63 13.63
N ASN A 104 -5.74 -16.23 12.67
CA ASN A 104 -5.97 -16.01 11.26
C ASN A 104 -7.35 -16.54 10.82
N ASP A 105 -8.11 -15.69 10.14
CA ASP A 105 -9.40 -16.03 9.52
C ASP A 105 -9.32 -16.12 7.99
N ILE A 106 -8.14 -15.91 7.38
CA ILE A 106 -7.87 -16.06 5.95
C ILE A 106 -7.86 -17.54 5.60
N LYS A 107 -8.86 -18.03 4.86
CA LYS A 107 -9.03 -19.48 4.59
C LYS A 107 -9.02 -19.84 3.11
N ASP A 108 -9.65 -19.02 2.28
CA ASP A 108 -9.78 -19.28 0.86
C ASP A 108 -8.93 -18.32 0.02
N TYR A 109 -8.98 -18.52 -1.29
CA TYR A 109 -8.21 -17.74 -2.24
C TYR A 109 -8.65 -16.26 -2.27
N GLU A 110 -9.94 -15.98 -2.10
CA GLU A 110 -10.48 -14.62 -2.14
C GLU A 110 -10.09 -13.85 -0.87
N ASP A 111 -10.14 -14.51 0.30
CA ASP A 111 -9.63 -13.96 1.55
C ASP A 111 -8.14 -13.65 1.45
N MET A 112 -7.36 -14.58 0.88
CA MET A 112 -5.93 -14.41 0.69
C MET A 112 -5.65 -13.22 -0.23
N GLN A 113 -6.32 -13.15 -1.38
CA GLN A 113 -6.17 -12.04 -2.31
C GLN A 113 -6.52 -10.70 -1.67
N SER A 114 -7.56 -10.66 -0.84
CA SER A 114 -7.97 -9.46 -0.10
C SER A 114 -6.91 -9.04 0.94
N ALA A 115 -6.34 -10.00 1.66
CA ALA A 115 -5.24 -9.74 2.60
C ALA A 115 -3.97 -9.26 1.89
N ILE A 116 -3.61 -9.87 0.75
CA ILE A 116 -2.48 -9.44 -0.07
C ILE A 116 -2.70 -8.02 -0.61
N ASN A 117 -3.89 -7.72 -1.11
CA ASN A 117 -4.24 -6.37 -1.56
C ASN A 117 -4.09 -5.34 -0.44
N PHE A 118 -4.51 -5.67 0.78
CA PHE A 118 -4.28 -4.83 1.95
C PHE A 118 -2.78 -4.59 2.24
N LEU A 119 -1.94 -5.62 2.14
CA LEU A 119 -0.49 -5.47 2.32
C LEU A 119 0.14 -4.59 1.22
N ILE A 120 -0.38 -4.67 -0.01
CA ILE A 120 0.04 -3.80 -1.13
C ILE A 120 -0.39 -2.36 -0.88
N GLU A 121 -1.65 -2.13 -0.50
CA GLU A 121 -2.20 -0.80 -0.20
C GLU A 121 -1.43 -0.08 0.91
N THR A 122 -0.98 -0.84 1.91
CA THR A 122 -0.21 -0.32 3.06
C THR A 122 1.30 -0.24 2.78
N GLY A 123 1.76 -0.68 1.61
CA GLY A 123 3.17 -0.68 1.22
C GLY A 123 4.04 -1.67 1.99
N THR A 124 3.44 -2.67 2.64
CA THR A 124 4.18 -3.75 3.32
C THR A 124 4.72 -4.78 2.34
N LEU A 125 4.04 -4.94 1.21
CA LEU A 125 4.36 -5.92 0.18
C LEU A 125 4.20 -5.28 -1.19
N MET A 126 5.02 -5.66 -2.16
CA MET A 126 4.81 -5.35 -3.57
C MET A 126 4.63 -6.64 -4.35
N HIS A 127 3.62 -6.69 -5.21
CA HIS A 127 3.29 -7.88 -5.98
C HIS A 127 2.72 -7.49 -7.34
N PHE A 128 3.16 -8.20 -8.38
CA PHE A 128 2.72 -7.96 -9.75
C PHE A 128 1.86 -9.13 -10.19
N PRO A 129 0.53 -8.97 -10.31
CA PRO A 129 -0.36 -10.06 -10.69
C PRO A 129 -0.20 -10.49 -12.16
N ASP A 130 0.57 -9.74 -12.96
CA ASP A 130 0.78 -9.99 -14.38
C ASP A 130 1.64 -11.25 -14.62
N THR A 131 1.12 -12.15 -15.45
CA THR A 131 1.72 -13.44 -15.80
C THR A 131 2.85 -13.32 -16.83
N SER A 132 2.99 -12.17 -17.49
CA SER A 132 3.89 -11.97 -18.64
C SER A 132 5.38 -12.08 -18.33
N HIS A 133 5.80 -11.83 -17.09
CA HIS A 133 7.22 -11.74 -16.71
C HIS A 133 7.67 -12.69 -15.60
N GLY A 134 6.84 -13.68 -15.23
CA GLY A 134 7.18 -14.67 -14.19
C GLY A 134 7.22 -14.12 -12.76
N LEU A 135 6.83 -12.85 -12.56
CA LEU A 135 6.82 -12.18 -11.25
C LEU A 135 5.57 -12.48 -10.43
N ARG A 136 4.55 -13.09 -11.06
CA ARG A 136 3.28 -13.44 -10.41
C ARG A 136 3.45 -14.27 -9.14
N ASN A 137 4.47 -15.10 -9.03
CA ASN A 137 4.63 -15.99 -7.88
C ASN A 137 5.60 -15.41 -6.83
N LEU A 138 5.95 -14.13 -6.96
CA LEU A 138 6.88 -13.41 -6.10
C LEU A 138 6.17 -12.27 -5.38
N TYR A 139 6.48 -12.13 -4.10
CA TYR A 139 5.97 -11.08 -3.25
C TYR A 139 7.14 -10.34 -2.61
N PHE A 140 7.44 -9.14 -3.11
CA PHE A 140 8.60 -8.35 -2.70
C PHE A 140 8.36 -7.68 -1.35
N LEU A 141 9.33 -7.85 -0.45
CA LEU A 141 9.34 -7.33 0.91
C LEU A 141 10.05 -5.97 1.00
N ASP A 142 10.92 -5.67 0.03
CA ASP A 142 11.66 -4.41 -0.05
C ASP A 142 11.68 -3.91 -1.51
N PRO A 143 11.08 -2.74 -1.81
CA PRO A 143 11.12 -2.15 -3.13
C PRO A 143 12.53 -1.81 -3.63
N VAL A 144 13.52 -1.61 -2.75
CA VAL A 144 14.91 -1.31 -3.13
C VAL A 144 15.56 -2.47 -3.89
N TRP A 145 15.01 -3.68 -3.76
CA TRP A 145 15.51 -4.87 -4.43
C TRP A 145 15.15 -4.93 -5.93
N LEU A 146 14.15 -4.16 -6.38
CA LEU A 146 13.72 -4.05 -7.78
C LEU A 146 14.49 -2.94 -8.51
#